data_AF-A0A3D4WMC2-F1
#
_entry.id   AF-A0A3D4WMC2-F1
#
_cell.length_a   1.000
_cell.length_b   1.000
_cell.length_c   1.000
_cell.angle_alpha   90.00
_cell.angle_beta   90.00
_cell.angle_gamma   90.00
#
_symmetry.space_group_name_H-M   'P 1'
#
loop_
_entity.id
_entity.type
_entity.pdbx_description
1 polymer ?
#
loop_
_entity_poly.entity_id
_entity_poly.type
_entity_poly.pdbx_seq_one_letter_code
_entity_poly.pdbx_strand_id
1 'polypeptide(L)'
;MTVELIIPGALRSEVDGASRVSVDASGTLRAVLDEVEQRWPRLGRRIRDEQGELRRYVNVYVNGEDCRALSGQETEVASGAEVQVIPSVAGGSDFDGKAVLAEHFAPWVQDLGLVVEETGADFATLRLPWSDRLAREGGALSGQALMAAADTATVIAISSARGSFGPMTTVQLSANFQRPVTGQDVLVTSRITKLGRSLAFADITMSVSDAVVA
;
A
#
# COMPACT_ATOMS: atom_id res chain seq x y z
N MET A 1 -1.35 -20.51 22.65
CA MET A 1 -1.71 -20.51 21.22
C MET A 1 -0.78 -19.51 20.57
N THR A 2 -0.38 -19.72 19.31
CA THR A 2 0.60 -18.84 18.66
C THR A 2 -0.09 -18.02 17.58
N VAL A 3 0.09 -16.70 17.63
CA VAL A 3 -0.42 -15.72 16.67
C VAL A 3 0.78 -15.17 15.89
N GLU A 4 0.64 -14.99 14.59
CA GLU A 4 1.66 -14.35 13.77
C GLU A 4 1.39 -12.85 13.71
N LEU A 5 2.33 -12.05 14.22
CA LEU A 5 2.26 -10.59 14.17
C LEU A 5 3.13 -10.06 13.02
N ILE A 6 2.51 -9.39 12.05
CA ILE A 6 3.20 -8.71 10.95
C ILE A 6 3.64 -7.32 11.39
N ILE A 7 4.93 -7.05 11.21
CA ILE A 7 5.56 -5.81 11.63
C ILE A 7 5.82 -4.90 10.42
N PRO A 8 5.22 -3.70 10.39
CA PRO A 8 5.43 -2.73 9.32
C PRO A 8 6.86 -2.18 9.38
N GLY A 9 7.40 -1.76 8.23
CA GLY A 9 8.79 -1.30 8.09
C GLY A 9 9.22 -0.32 9.18
N ALA A 10 8.38 0.69 9.43
CA ALA A 10 8.59 1.75 10.44
C ALA A 10 8.71 1.26 11.90
N LEU A 11 8.31 0.01 12.20
CA LEU A 11 8.34 -0.56 13.54
C LEU A 11 9.33 -1.73 13.68
N ARG A 12 10.01 -2.13 12.59
CA ARG A 12 10.92 -3.28 12.61
C ARG A 12 12.12 -3.09 13.55
N SER A 13 12.59 -1.85 13.75
CA SER A 13 13.66 -1.54 14.71
C SER A 13 13.32 -1.91 16.16
N GLU A 14 12.04 -2.04 16.49
CA GLU A 14 11.57 -2.40 17.83
C GLU A 14 11.56 -3.92 18.06
N VAL A 15 11.80 -4.71 17.02
CA VAL A 15 11.79 -6.18 17.01
C VAL A 15 13.00 -6.76 16.27
N ASP A 16 14.18 -6.14 16.42
CA ASP A 16 15.44 -6.60 15.84
C ASP A 16 15.41 -6.77 14.31
N GLY A 17 14.63 -5.95 13.61
CA GLY A 17 14.50 -5.96 12.15
C GLY A 17 13.51 -6.99 11.61
N ALA A 18 12.89 -7.81 12.47
CA ALA A 18 11.96 -8.86 12.04
C ALA A 18 10.72 -8.28 11.36
N SER A 19 10.33 -8.84 10.21
CA SER A 19 9.08 -8.50 9.51
C SER A 19 7.86 -9.28 10.05
N ARG A 20 8.12 -10.38 10.77
CA ARG A 20 7.12 -11.24 11.42
C ARG A 20 7.65 -11.72 12.75
N VAL A 21 6.80 -11.73 13.77
CA VAL A 21 7.13 -12.30 15.08
C VAL A 21 5.98 -13.15 15.59
N SER A 22 6.31 -14.24 16.28
CA SER A 22 5.32 -15.12 16.91
C SER A 22 5.02 -14.64 18.32
N VAL A 23 3.73 -14.51 18.64
CA VAL A 23 3.23 -14.07 19.95
C VAL A 23 2.40 -15.20 20.55
N ASP A 24 2.76 -15.62 21.77
CA ASP A 24 2.05 -16.68 22.47
C ASP A 24 0.93 -16.09 23.33
N ALA A 25 -0.22 -15.87 22.72
CA ALA A 25 -1.42 -15.33 23.37
C ALA A 25 -2.68 -16.07 22.90
N SER A 26 -3.72 -16.06 23.72
CA SER A 26 -5.02 -16.66 23.40
C SER A 26 -6.16 -15.74 23.82
N GLY A 27 -7.28 -15.83 23.13
CA GLY A 27 -8.47 -15.04 23.43
C GLY A 27 -8.57 -13.85 22.50
N THR A 28 -8.30 -12.64 23.01
CA THR A 28 -8.58 -11.40 22.29
C THR A 28 -7.34 -10.72 21.73
N LEU A 29 -7.55 -9.77 20.81
CA LEU A 29 -6.50 -8.88 20.33
C LEU A 29 -5.83 -8.11 21.48
N ARG A 30 -6.56 -7.75 22.53
CA ARG A 30 -6.00 -7.14 23.74
C ARG A 30 -4.92 -8.03 24.35
N ALA A 31 -5.21 -9.32 24.54
CA ALA A 31 -4.25 -10.27 25.11
C ALA A 31 -3.00 -10.42 24.23
N VAL A 32 -3.15 -10.41 22.90
CA VAL A 32 -2.02 -10.39 21.97
C VAL A 32 -1.18 -9.12 22.16
N LEU A 33 -1.83 -7.95 22.24
CA LEU A 33 -1.14 -6.67 22.42
C LEU A 33 -0.49 -6.51 23.80
N ASP A 34 -1.05 -7.14 24.84
CA ASP A 34 -0.46 -7.22 26.18
C ASP A 34 0.84 -8.02 26.16
N GLU A 35 0.86 -9.18 25.50
CA GLU A 35 2.08 -9.98 25.33
C GLU A 35 3.13 -9.22 24.50
N VAL A 36 2.69 -8.50 23.45
CA VAL A 36 3.58 -7.63 22.65
C VAL A 36 4.20 -6.54 23.51
N GLU A 37 3.44 -5.89 24.39
CA GLU A 37 3.99 -4.86 25.27
C GLU A 37 4.94 -5.45 26.31
N GLN A 38 4.68 -6.65 26.82
CA GLN A 38 5.57 -7.33 27.75
C GLN A 38 6.90 -7.71 27.10
N ARG A 39 6.86 -8.24 25.87
CA ARG A 39 8.06 -8.72 25.15
C ARG A 39 8.81 -7.60 24.44
N TRP A 40 8.10 -6.62 23.88
CA TRP A 40 8.65 -5.47 23.16
C TRP A 40 8.00 -4.16 23.65
N PRO A 41 8.39 -3.64 24.82
CA PRO A 41 7.75 -2.46 25.44
C PRO A 41 7.73 -1.22 24.54
N ARG A 42 8.75 -1.02 23.71
CA ARG A 42 8.80 0.10 22.77
C ARG A 42 7.78 -0.05 21.63
N LEU A 43 7.60 -1.26 21.10
CA LEU A 43 6.58 -1.57 20.11
C LEU A 43 5.17 -1.38 20.71
N GLY A 44 4.92 -1.90 21.92
CA GLY A 44 3.65 -1.70 22.63
C GLY A 44 3.26 -0.23 22.74
N ARG A 45 4.20 0.63 23.16
CA ARG A 45 4.00 2.10 23.26
C ARG A 45 3.73 2.79 21.93
N ARG A 46 4.22 2.23 20.81
CA ARG A 46 3.94 2.74 19.47
C ARG A 46 2.53 2.39 19.00
N ILE A 47 1.98 1.28 19.49
CA ILE A 47 0.65 0.76 19.11
C ILE A 47 -0.45 1.32 20.02
N ARG A 48 -0.22 1.36 21.33
CA ARG A 48 -1.20 1.76 22.35
C ARG A 48 -0.77 3.02 23.09
N ASP A 49 -1.75 3.73 23.64
CA ASP A 49 -1.53 4.82 24.59
C ASP A 49 -1.30 4.30 26.02
N GLU A 50 -1.17 5.22 26.96
CA GLU A 50 -0.90 4.90 28.38
C GLU A 50 -2.09 4.24 29.08
N GLN A 51 -3.28 4.27 28.48
CA GLN A 51 -4.49 3.64 29.00
C GLN A 51 -4.65 2.21 28.48
N GLY A 52 -3.70 1.74 27.66
CA GLY A 52 -3.78 0.44 26.99
C GLY A 52 -4.77 0.45 25.83
N GLU A 53 -5.14 1.64 25.31
CA GLU A 53 -6.03 1.77 24.17
C GLU A 53 -5.26 1.93 22.86
N LEU A 54 -5.78 1.34 21.77
CA LEU A 54 -5.21 1.52 20.44
C LEU A 54 -5.16 3.02 20.12
N ARG A 55 -3.97 3.51 19.78
CA ARG A 55 -3.82 4.91 19.36
C ARG A 55 -4.75 5.16 18.17
N ARG A 56 -5.38 6.34 18.15
CA ARG A 56 -6.33 6.76 17.10
C ARG A 56 -5.79 6.55 15.68
N TYR A 57 -4.48 6.76 15.53
CA TYR A 57 -3.74 6.64 14.29
C TYR A 57 -2.94 5.33 14.22
N VAL A 58 -3.45 4.23 14.74
CA VAL A 58 -2.88 2.90 14.51
C VAL A 58 -4.03 1.99 14.14
N ASN A 59 -3.95 1.37 12.97
CA ASN A 59 -4.90 0.37 12.51
C ASN A 59 -4.31 -1.00 12.79
N VAL A 60 -5.14 -1.91 13.28
CA VAL A 60 -4.72 -3.29 13.54
C VAL A 60 -5.73 -4.20 12.87
N TYR A 61 -5.23 -5.13 12.06
CA TYR A 61 -6.05 -6.06 11.29
C TYR A 61 -5.88 -7.46 11.85
N VAL A 62 -6.98 -8.22 11.93
CA VAL A 62 -6.99 -9.63 12.27
C VAL A 62 -7.45 -10.39 11.03
N ASN A 63 -6.59 -11.23 10.45
CA ASN A 63 -6.83 -11.95 9.19
C ASN A 63 -7.35 -11.03 8.06
N GLY A 64 -6.73 -9.85 7.95
CA GLY A 64 -7.04 -8.83 6.94
C GLY A 64 -8.29 -7.97 7.21
N GLU A 65 -8.91 -8.07 8.38
CA GLU A 65 -10.08 -7.26 8.76
C GLU A 65 -9.74 -6.29 9.90
N ASP A 66 -10.05 -5.00 9.74
CA ASP A 66 -9.75 -3.96 10.74
C ASP A 66 -10.49 -4.28 12.03
N CYS A 67 -9.76 -4.38 13.14
CA CYS A 67 -10.31 -4.64 14.45
C CYS A 67 -11.41 -3.63 14.84
N ARG A 68 -11.36 -2.38 14.35
CA ARG A 68 -12.40 -1.37 14.61
C ARG A 68 -13.74 -1.66 13.91
N ALA A 69 -13.71 -2.39 12.80
CA ALA A 69 -14.92 -2.90 12.15
C ALA A 69 -15.45 -4.17 12.83
N LEU A 70 -14.63 -4.80 13.68
CA LEU A 70 -14.96 -5.96 14.51
C LEU A 70 -15.30 -5.49 15.94
N SER A 71 -14.78 -6.18 16.96
CA SER A 71 -14.99 -5.88 18.38
C SER A 71 -13.84 -5.06 18.99
N GLY A 72 -13.09 -4.32 18.17
CA GLY A 72 -11.92 -3.55 18.60
C GLY A 72 -10.84 -4.45 19.20
N GLN A 73 -10.29 -4.04 20.34
CA GLN A 73 -9.33 -4.85 21.09
C GLN A 73 -9.94 -6.14 21.68
N GLU A 74 -11.27 -6.22 21.76
CA GLU A 74 -11.97 -7.43 22.22
C GLU A 74 -12.25 -8.42 21.07
N THR A 75 -11.73 -8.15 19.86
CA THR A 75 -11.81 -9.09 18.74
C THR A 75 -11.15 -10.41 19.09
N GLU A 76 -11.85 -11.53 18.90
CA GLU A 76 -11.28 -12.86 19.09
C GLU A 76 -10.18 -13.17 18.07
N VAL A 77 -9.08 -13.72 18.56
CA VAL A 77 -7.90 -14.09 17.77
C VAL A 77 -7.64 -15.59 17.97
N ALA A 78 -7.89 -16.37 16.93
CA ALA A 78 -7.66 -17.80 16.93
C ALA A 78 -6.16 -18.14 16.84
N SER A 79 -5.79 -19.35 17.26
CA SER A 79 -4.43 -19.86 17.04
C SER A 79 -4.11 -19.88 15.54
N GLY A 80 -2.92 -19.42 15.17
CA GLY A 80 -2.49 -19.30 13.77
C GLY A 80 -3.07 -18.11 13.03
N ALA A 81 -3.85 -17.24 13.70
CA ALA A 81 -4.30 -15.99 13.09
C ALA A 81 -3.14 -15.06 12.78
N GLU A 82 -3.31 -14.29 11.72
CA GLU A 82 -2.42 -13.21 11.34
C GLU A 82 -2.95 -11.90 11.94
N VAL A 83 -2.12 -11.21 12.72
CA VAL A 83 -2.39 -9.87 13.22
C VAL A 83 -1.44 -8.91 12.54
N GLN A 84 -1.94 -7.89 11.86
CA GLN A 84 -1.12 -6.90 11.17
C GLN A 84 -1.28 -5.55 11.84
N VAL A 85 -0.16 -4.95 12.24
CA VAL A 85 -0.13 -3.57 12.73
C VAL A 85 0.18 -2.65 11.57
N ILE A 86 -0.64 -1.62 11.39
CA ILE A 86 -0.46 -0.58 10.40
C ILE A 86 -0.50 0.76 11.13
N PRO A 87 0.65 1.42 11.40
CA PRO A 87 0.64 2.77 11.91
C PRO A 87 -0.10 3.65 10.89
N SER A 88 -1.13 4.36 11.32
CA SER A 88 -1.76 5.38 10.50
C SER A 88 -0.76 6.51 10.35
N VAL A 89 -0.35 6.69 9.10
CA VAL A 89 0.43 7.80 8.60
C VAL A 89 -0.43 9.06 8.59
N ALA A 90 -0.63 9.65 9.75
CA ALA A 90 -1.02 11.06 9.86
C ALA A 90 0.24 11.91 9.61
N GLY A 91 0.58 12.11 8.33
CA GLY A 91 1.58 13.06 7.87
C GLY A 91 3.00 12.50 7.68
N GLY A 92 3.40 12.32 6.42
CA GLY A 92 4.81 12.30 6.01
C GLY A 92 5.58 10.98 6.18
N SER A 93 5.85 10.34 5.03
CA SER A 93 7.04 9.53 4.70
C SER A 93 7.40 8.34 5.61
N ASP A 94 6.78 7.19 5.38
CA ASP A 94 7.43 5.88 5.58
C ASP A 94 6.90 4.81 4.59
N PHE A 95 5.80 5.06 3.88
CA PHE A 95 5.46 4.24 2.71
C PHE A 95 6.43 4.57 1.58
N ASP A 96 7.39 3.67 1.37
CA ASP A 96 8.32 3.77 0.26
C ASP A 96 7.72 3.16 -1.00
N GLY A 97 6.95 3.99 -1.72
CA GLY A 97 6.40 3.59 -3.02
C GLY A 97 7.48 3.21 -4.04
N LYS A 98 8.72 3.71 -3.90
CA LYS A 98 9.83 3.36 -4.78
C LYS A 98 10.33 1.95 -4.49
N ALA A 99 10.44 1.57 -3.21
CA ALA A 99 10.75 0.19 -2.83
C ALA A 99 9.66 -0.78 -3.31
N VAL A 100 8.38 -0.44 -3.13
CA VAL A 100 7.27 -1.27 -3.63
C VAL A 100 7.36 -1.44 -5.14
N LEU A 101 7.63 -0.36 -5.88
CA LEU A 101 7.85 -0.43 -7.32
C LEU A 101 9.02 -1.36 -7.66
N ALA A 102 10.16 -1.23 -7.00
CA ALA A 102 11.37 -2.01 -7.31
C ALA A 102 11.25 -3.50 -6.96
N GLU A 103 10.56 -3.85 -5.88
CA GLU A 103 10.59 -5.20 -5.30
C GLU A 103 9.44 -6.11 -5.78
N HIS A 104 8.30 -5.54 -6.19
CA HIS A 104 7.07 -6.32 -6.39
C HIS A 104 6.57 -6.40 -7.84
N PHE A 105 7.14 -5.63 -8.77
CA PHE A 105 6.69 -5.61 -10.15
C PHE A 105 7.61 -6.41 -11.07
N ALA A 106 7.00 -7.02 -12.10
CA ALA A 106 7.71 -7.85 -13.06
C ALA A 106 8.83 -7.09 -13.79
N PRO A 107 9.90 -7.75 -14.24
CA PRO A 107 11.04 -7.08 -14.90
C PRO A 107 10.64 -6.16 -16.07
N TRP A 108 9.67 -6.56 -16.89
CA TRP A 108 9.22 -5.73 -18.01
C TRP A 108 8.49 -4.43 -17.57
N VAL A 109 7.91 -4.41 -16.36
CA VAL A 109 7.33 -3.20 -15.76
C VAL A 109 8.46 -2.28 -15.27
N GLN A 110 9.54 -2.85 -14.72
CA GLN A 110 10.75 -2.08 -14.38
C GLN A 110 11.36 -1.42 -15.63
N ASP A 111 11.36 -2.13 -16.75
CA ASP A 111 11.86 -1.64 -18.04
C ASP A 111 11.07 -0.43 -18.58
N LEU A 112 9.87 -0.14 -18.05
CA LEU A 112 9.12 1.08 -18.36
C LEU A 112 9.78 2.33 -17.76
N GLY A 113 10.65 2.18 -16.77
CA GLY A 113 11.35 3.29 -16.11
C GLY A 113 10.42 4.19 -15.27
N LEU A 114 9.32 3.64 -14.74
CA LEU A 114 8.37 4.39 -13.92
C LEU A 114 9.06 5.03 -12.71
N VAL A 115 8.67 6.26 -12.39
CA VAL A 115 9.17 6.98 -11.21
C VAL A 115 7.98 7.36 -10.33
N VAL A 116 8.02 7.00 -9.05
CA VAL A 116 7.02 7.46 -8.07
C VAL A 116 7.34 8.91 -7.70
N GLU A 117 6.45 9.83 -8.05
CA GLU A 117 6.56 11.27 -7.75
C GLU A 117 5.99 11.59 -6.37
N GLU A 118 4.78 11.13 -6.11
CA GLU A 118 4.04 11.45 -4.90
C GLU A 118 3.11 10.29 -4.52
N THR A 119 2.97 10.08 -3.21
CA THR A 119 1.98 9.16 -2.62
C THR A 119 1.24 9.89 -1.52
N GLY A 120 -0.09 9.76 -1.52
CA GLY A 120 -0.96 10.31 -0.49
C GLY A 120 -1.80 9.23 0.21
N ALA A 121 -2.75 9.69 1.02
CA ALA A 121 -3.65 8.81 1.78
C ALA A 121 -4.58 7.98 0.88
N ASP A 122 -4.94 8.52 -0.29
CA ASP A 122 -5.90 7.93 -1.22
C ASP A 122 -5.43 8.00 -2.69
N PHE A 123 -4.17 8.38 -2.96
CA PHE A 123 -3.67 8.53 -4.32
C PHE A 123 -2.19 8.21 -4.45
N ALA A 124 -1.75 7.98 -5.68
CA ALA A 124 -0.35 8.01 -6.07
C ALA A 124 -0.20 8.62 -7.47
N THR A 125 0.88 9.38 -7.66
CA THR A 125 1.28 9.95 -8.95
C THR A 125 2.62 9.36 -9.35
N LEU A 126 2.65 8.73 -10.52
CA LEU A 126 3.86 8.19 -11.14
C LEU A 126 4.16 8.97 -12.42
N ARG A 127 5.44 9.13 -12.76
CA ARG A 127 5.90 9.57 -14.06
C ARG A 127 6.24 8.34 -14.91
N LEU A 128 5.70 8.29 -16.13
CA LEU A 128 6.14 7.43 -17.22
C LEU A 128 7.04 8.22 -18.16
N PRO A 129 8.37 8.00 -18.13
CA PRO A 129 9.28 8.68 -19.02
C PRO A 129 9.05 8.30 -20.47
N TRP A 130 9.09 9.27 -21.37
CA TRP A 130 9.06 8.97 -22.79
C TRP A 130 10.36 8.30 -23.23
N SER A 131 10.24 7.27 -24.08
CA SER A 131 11.38 6.72 -24.81
C SER A 131 10.94 6.03 -26.10
N ASP A 132 11.86 5.92 -27.06
CA ASP A 132 11.63 5.21 -28.33
C ASP A 132 11.21 3.75 -28.12
N ARG A 133 11.63 3.13 -27.01
CA ARG A 133 11.26 1.74 -26.65
C ARG A 133 9.79 1.58 -26.29
N LEU A 134 9.16 2.65 -25.81
CA LEU A 134 7.76 2.66 -25.41
C LEU A 134 6.85 3.23 -26.49
N ALA A 135 7.44 3.85 -27.52
CA ALA A 135 6.73 4.42 -28.64
C ALA A 135 6.31 3.35 -29.66
N ARG A 136 5.14 3.53 -30.26
CA ARG A 136 4.72 2.78 -31.45
C ARG A 136 5.31 3.41 -32.72
N GLU A 137 5.12 2.74 -33.85
CA GLU A 137 5.35 3.35 -35.16
C GLU A 137 4.59 4.68 -35.27
N GLY A 138 5.33 5.75 -35.57
CA GLY A 138 4.86 7.14 -35.53
C GLY A 138 5.20 7.93 -34.26
N GLY A 139 5.97 7.36 -33.32
CA GLY A 139 6.60 8.08 -32.19
C GLY A 139 5.69 8.38 -30.99
N ALA A 140 4.40 8.07 -31.09
CA ALA A 140 3.48 8.21 -29.95
C ALA A 140 3.70 7.08 -28.93
N LEU A 141 3.54 7.36 -27.63
CA LEU A 141 3.54 6.33 -26.60
C LEU A 141 2.51 5.25 -26.90
N SER A 142 2.92 3.99 -26.71
CA SER A 142 2.05 2.85 -26.87
C SER A 142 0.98 2.82 -25.77
N GLY A 143 -0.26 2.48 -26.14
CA GLY A 143 -1.34 2.34 -25.17
C GLY A 143 -1.03 1.27 -24.11
N GLN A 144 -0.24 0.25 -24.49
CA GLN A 144 0.22 -0.81 -23.59
C GLN A 144 1.09 -0.25 -22.45
N ALA A 145 2.04 0.63 -22.75
CA ALA A 145 2.87 1.27 -21.73
C ALA A 145 2.03 2.17 -20.81
N LEU A 146 1.10 2.93 -21.37
CA LEU A 146 0.17 3.77 -20.60
C LEU A 146 -0.71 2.94 -19.66
N MET A 147 -1.27 1.83 -20.14
CA MET A 147 -2.10 0.93 -19.32
C MET A 147 -1.30 0.26 -18.21
N ALA A 148 -0.07 -0.18 -18.48
CA ALA A 148 0.81 -0.75 -17.48
C ALA A 148 1.17 0.28 -16.39
N ALA A 149 1.42 1.54 -16.78
CA ALA A 149 1.65 2.63 -15.84
C ALA A 149 0.40 2.93 -14.99
N ALA A 150 -0.80 2.89 -15.59
CA ALA A 150 -2.09 3.07 -14.91
C ALA A 150 -2.30 2.03 -13.80
N ASP A 151 -2.10 0.76 -14.16
CA ASP A 151 -2.21 -0.38 -13.25
C ASP A 151 -1.20 -0.25 -12.10
N THR A 152 0.06 0.02 -12.44
CA THR A 152 1.15 0.19 -11.48
C THR A 152 0.87 1.34 -10.50
N ALA A 153 0.45 2.51 -10.99
CA ALA A 153 0.09 3.65 -10.14
C ALA A 153 -1.04 3.31 -9.17
N THR A 154 -2.01 2.49 -9.60
CA THR A 154 -3.13 2.05 -8.76
C THR A 154 -2.68 1.09 -7.66
N VAL A 155 -1.78 0.15 -7.96
CA VAL A 155 -1.18 -0.72 -6.94
C VAL A 155 -0.40 0.11 -5.91
N ILE A 156 0.37 1.11 -6.35
CA ILE A 156 1.09 2.01 -5.44
C ILE A 156 0.12 2.82 -4.59
N ALA A 157 -0.96 3.37 -5.17
CA ALA A 157 -1.98 4.11 -4.43
C ALA A 157 -2.63 3.23 -3.35
N ILE A 158 -3.07 2.02 -3.70
CA ILE A 158 -3.69 1.08 -2.76
C ILE A 158 -2.72 0.67 -1.66
N SER A 159 -1.46 0.41 -2.02
CA SER A 159 -0.41 0.04 -1.06
C SER A 159 -0.11 1.19 -0.10
N SER A 160 -0.07 2.42 -0.61
CA SER A 160 0.08 3.65 0.20
C SER A 160 -1.07 3.81 1.18
N ALA A 161 -2.32 3.71 0.69
CA ALA A 161 -3.53 3.83 1.51
C ALA A 161 -3.63 2.73 2.58
N ARG A 162 -3.10 1.53 2.29
CA ARG A 162 -3.00 0.43 3.25
C ARG A 162 -1.75 0.49 4.13
N GLY A 163 -0.80 1.38 3.85
CA GLY A 163 0.47 1.48 4.57
C GLY A 163 1.48 0.35 4.29
N SER A 164 1.15 -0.60 3.41
CA SER A 164 2.03 -1.71 3.00
C SER A 164 1.57 -2.32 1.68
N PHE A 165 2.49 -2.91 0.94
CA PHE A 165 2.14 -3.79 -0.17
C PHE A 165 1.42 -5.05 0.34
N GLY A 166 0.36 -5.43 -0.37
CA GLY A 166 -0.30 -6.73 -0.21
C GLY A 166 -0.62 -7.30 -1.60
N PRO A 167 -0.49 -8.62 -1.83
CA PRO A 167 -0.83 -9.22 -3.12
C PRO A 167 -2.26 -8.86 -3.54
N MET A 168 -2.41 -8.36 -4.76
CA MET A 168 -3.70 -8.00 -5.35
C MET A 168 -3.71 -8.35 -6.83
N THR A 169 -4.91 -8.49 -7.39
CA THR A 169 -5.10 -8.77 -8.82
C THR A 169 -6.02 -7.73 -9.44
N THR A 170 -5.71 -7.36 -10.68
CA THR A 170 -6.53 -6.43 -11.44
C THR A 170 -7.77 -7.16 -11.94
N VAL A 171 -8.93 -6.79 -11.41
CA VAL A 171 -10.23 -7.38 -11.82
C VAL A 171 -10.67 -6.82 -13.18
N GLN A 172 -10.54 -5.50 -13.35
CA GLN A 172 -10.90 -4.79 -14.58
C GLN A 172 -10.12 -3.49 -14.67
N LEU A 173 -9.71 -3.13 -15.88
CA LEU A 173 -9.06 -1.86 -16.19
C LEU A 173 -9.54 -1.39 -17.57
N SER A 174 -9.92 -0.12 -17.68
CA SER A 174 -10.36 0.50 -18.94
C SER A 174 -9.83 1.92 -19.05
N ALA A 175 -9.52 2.36 -20.27
CA ALA A 175 -9.04 3.71 -20.55
C ALA A 175 -9.69 4.28 -21.82
N ASN A 176 -9.79 5.61 -21.87
CA ASN A 176 -10.22 6.36 -23.04
C ASN A 176 -9.06 7.27 -23.51
N PHE A 177 -8.34 6.86 -24.55
CA PHE A 177 -7.22 7.66 -25.07
C PHE A 177 -7.75 8.87 -25.85
N GLN A 178 -7.47 10.07 -25.33
CA GLN A 178 -7.98 11.33 -25.91
C GLN A 178 -7.01 11.94 -26.91
N ARG A 179 -5.69 11.84 -26.63
CA ARG A 179 -4.64 12.48 -27.44
C ARG A 179 -3.37 11.62 -27.48
N PRO A 180 -2.66 11.56 -28.62
CA PRO A 180 -1.35 10.92 -28.67
C PRO A 180 -0.31 11.75 -27.90
N VAL A 181 0.61 11.05 -27.22
CA VAL A 181 1.74 11.67 -26.52
C VAL A 181 3.04 11.33 -27.22
N THR A 182 3.81 12.34 -27.63
CA THR A 182 5.08 12.17 -28.35
C THR A 182 6.14 13.07 -27.73
N GLY A 183 7.33 12.52 -27.45
CA GLY A 183 8.50 13.26 -26.96
C GLY A 183 8.36 13.85 -25.56
N GLN A 184 7.35 13.43 -24.79
CA GLN A 184 7.02 14.00 -23.48
C GLN A 184 6.60 12.92 -22.50
N ASP A 185 7.03 13.10 -21.26
CA ASP A 185 6.66 12.23 -20.14
C ASP A 185 5.18 12.39 -19.77
N VAL A 186 4.61 11.33 -19.22
CA VAL A 186 3.21 11.31 -18.76
C VAL A 186 3.18 11.21 -17.24
N LEU A 187 2.41 12.08 -16.60
CA LEU A 187 2.04 11.92 -15.20
C LEU A 187 0.76 11.09 -15.11
N VAL A 188 0.85 9.97 -14.40
CA VAL A 188 -0.23 9.01 -14.18
C VAL A 188 -0.63 9.11 -12.72
N THR A 189 -1.80 9.70 -12.48
CA THR A 189 -2.35 9.84 -11.11
C THR A 189 -3.50 8.87 -10.94
N SER A 190 -3.36 7.93 -10.00
CA SER A 190 -4.43 7.03 -9.58
C SER A 190 -4.98 7.51 -8.24
N ARG A 191 -6.29 7.71 -8.16
CA ARG A 191 -7.02 8.11 -6.94
C ARG A 191 -8.04 7.05 -6.59
N ILE A 192 -7.94 6.51 -5.39
CA ILE A 192 -8.85 5.51 -4.86
C ILE A 192 -10.20 6.15 -4.57
N THR A 193 -11.25 5.66 -5.21
CA THR A 193 -12.63 6.11 -4.98
C THR A 193 -13.33 5.26 -3.92
N LYS A 194 -12.92 3.99 -3.77
CA LYS A 194 -13.42 3.09 -2.72
C LYS A 194 -12.37 2.05 -2.36
N LEU A 195 -12.06 1.92 -1.07
CA LEU A 195 -11.17 0.89 -0.53
C LEU A 195 -11.97 -0.09 0.33
N GLY A 196 -12.34 -1.24 -0.25
CA GLY A 196 -13.01 -2.33 0.46
C GLY A 196 -12.05 -3.43 0.91
N ARG A 197 -12.60 -4.44 1.61
CA ARG A 197 -11.85 -5.62 2.06
C ARG A 197 -11.26 -6.41 0.89
N SER A 198 -12.11 -6.82 -0.05
CA SER A 198 -11.75 -7.69 -1.19
C SER A 198 -11.64 -6.96 -2.53
N LEU A 199 -12.13 -5.72 -2.63
CA LEU A 199 -12.17 -4.97 -3.87
C LEU A 199 -11.89 -3.49 -3.62
N ALA A 200 -11.08 -2.89 -4.48
CA ALA A 200 -10.83 -1.47 -4.51
C ALA A 200 -11.21 -0.89 -5.89
N PHE A 201 -11.61 0.37 -5.90
CA PHE A 201 -11.92 1.13 -7.11
C PHE A 201 -11.06 2.38 -7.12
N ALA A 202 -10.57 2.75 -8.29
CA ALA A 202 -9.76 3.95 -8.49
C ALA A 202 -10.09 4.60 -9.84
N ASP A 203 -10.06 5.93 -9.84
CA ASP A 203 -10.06 6.73 -11.06
C ASP A 203 -8.62 7.09 -11.40
N ILE A 204 -8.26 6.98 -12.68
CA ILE A 204 -6.92 7.25 -13.16
C ILE A 204 -7.00 8.41 -14.14
N THR A 205 -6.11 9.39 -13.99
CA THR A 205 -5.94 10.49 -14.94
C THR A 205 -4.50 10.51 -15.42
N MET A 206 -4.32 10.51 -16.74
CA MET A 206 -3.02 10.67 -17.37
C MET A 206 -2.94 12.06 -17.99
N SER A 207 -1.83 12.76 -17.71
CA SER A 207 -1.64 14.13 -18.15
C SER A 207 -0.22 14.38 -18.66
N VAL A 208 -0.12 15.31 -19.60
CA VAL A 208 1.14 15.89 -20.06
C VAL A 208 1.06 17.38 -19.79
N SER A 209 1.96 17.89 -18.94
CA SER A 209 1.78 19.21 -18.33
C SER A 209 0.39 19.28 -17.65
N ASP A 210 -0.48 20.22 -18.06
CA ASP A 210 -1.84 20.37 -17.51
C ASP A 210 -2.93 19.73 -18.39
N ALA A 211 -2.57 19.10 -19.52
CA ALA A 211 -3.53 18.55 -20.46
C ALA A 211 -3.78 17.06 -20.22
N VAL A 212 -5.05 16.69 -20.03
CA VAL A 212 -5.48 15.29 -19.93
C VAL A 212 -5.35 14.58 -21.29
N VAL A 213 -4.72 13.41 -21.28
CA VAL A 213 -4.45 12.58 -22.46
C VAL A 213 -5.13 11.22 -22.42
N ALA A 214 -5.41 10.68 -21.24
CA ALA A 214 -6.19 9.45 -21.03
C ALA A 214 -6.84 9.42 -19.65
#